data_AF-A0A9Q0ZA41-F1
#
_entry.id   AF-A0A9Q0ZA41-F1
#
_cell.length_a   1.000
_cell.length_b   1.000
_cell.length_c   1.000
_cell.angle_alpha   90.00
_cell.angle_beta   90.00
_cell.angle_gamma   90.00
#
_symmetry.space_group_name_H-M   'P 1'
#
loop_
_entity.id
_entity.type
_entity.pdbx_description
1 polymer ?
#
loop_
_entity_poly.entity_id
_entity_poly.type
_entity_poly.pdbx_seq_one_letter_code
_entity_poly.pdbx_strand_id
1 'polypeptide(L)'
;MAVAYYNSQVNAMHYRALDWNNPNAAMCERETTPILNMSIPLEGSNDHRYFEIAEKVIHSMKTPIRFLNITTLSEYRKDAHPSIYNKVPSPEQKANPAKYSDCIHWCVPGLPDTWNELLYVYITNQY
;
A
#
# COMPACT_ATOMS: atom_id res chain seq x y z
N MET A 1 17.80 -21.89 -12.12
CA MET A 1 16.61 -21.16 -12.63
C MET A 1 16.60 -19.82 -11.90
N ALA A 2 16.73 -18.69 -12.61
CA ALA A 2 16.65 -17.38 -11.97
C ALA A 2 15.18 -17.01 -11.81
N VAL A 3 14.72 -16.84 -10.56
CA VAL A 3 13.36 -16.37 -10.27
C VAL A 3 13.44 -14.88 -10.02
N ALA A 4 12.85 -14.09 -10.92
CA ALA A 4 12.66 -12.67 -10.70
C ALA A 4 11.30 -12.44 -10.06
N TYR A 5 11.21 -11.41 -9.22
CA TYR A 5 9.99 -11.01 -8.52
C TYR A 5 9.61 -9.60 -8.95
N TYR A 6 8.31 -9.38 -9.14
CA TYR A 6 7.77 -8.05 -9.35
C TYR A 6 6.74 -7.76 -8.28
N ASN A 7 6.96 -6.69 -7.53
CA ASN A 7 6.01 -6.19 -6.57
C ASN A 7 5.01 -5.29 -7.31
N SER A 8 3.72 -5.59 -7.17
CA SER A 8 2.62 -4.88 -7.79
C SER A 8 2.37 -3.47 -7.23
N GLN A 9 3.38 -2.74 -6.72
CA GLN A 9 3.31 -1.40 -6.10
C GLN A 9 2.65 -0.35 -7.02
N VAL A 10 1.35 -0.48 -7.22
CA VAL A 10 0.44 0.64 -7.35
C VAL A 10 0.35 1.15 -5.92
N ASN A 11 1.16 2.17 -5.62
CA ASN A 11 1.27 2.72 -4.28
C ASN A 11 -0.13 2.99 -3.75
N ALA A 12 -0.60 2.29 -2.72
CA ALA A 12 -1.85 2.61 -2.06
C ALA A 12 -1.68 3.94 -1.31
N MET A 13 -1.92 5.06 -2.01
CA MET A 13 -1.49 6.38 -1.54
C MET A 13 -2.45 7.05 -0.54
N HIS A 14 -3.53 6.39 -0.13
CA HIS A 14 -4.50 6.81 0.91
C HIS A 14 -4.72 8.33 1.05
N TYR A 15 -4.89 9.05 -0.06
CA TYR A 15 -5.04 10.51 -0.07
C TYR A 15 -6.45 10.97 0.27
N ARG A 16 -7.46 10.13 0.10
CA ARG A 16 -8.86 10.49 0.25
C ARG A 16 -9.55 9.58 1.25
N ALA A 17 -9.79 10.09 2.45
CA ALA A 17 -10.46 9.33 3.51
C ALA A 17 -11.90 8.90 3.17
N LEU A 18 -12.51 9.59 2.20
CA LEU A 18 -13.81 9.22 1.64
C LEU A 18 -13.78 7.85 0.94
N ASP A 19 -12.63 7.41 0.44
CA ASP A 19 -12.49 6.09 -0.22
C ASP A 19 -12.77 4.93 0.75
N TRP A 20 -12.70 5.18 2.06
CA TRP A 20 -13.08 4.23 3.11
C TRP A 20 -14.15 4.77 4.07
N ASN A 21 -15.01 5.67 3.58
CA ASN A 21 -16.17 6.21 4.30
C ASN A 21 -15.83 6.98 5.60
N ASN A 22 -14.67 7.64 5.66
CA ASN A 22 -14.33 8.53 6.78
C ASN A 22 -14.28 10.01 6.34
N PRO A 23 -15.39 10.77 6.44
CA PRO A 23 -15.41 12.18 6.03
C PRO A 23 -14.68 13.11 7.01
N ASN A 24 -14.33 12.61 8.21
CA ASN A 24 -13.73 13.42 9.28
C ASN A 24 -12.20 13.35 9.32
N ALA A 25 -11.60 12.41 8.58
CA ALA A 25 -10.14 12.28 8.50
C ALA A 25 -9.57 13.14 7.37
N ALA A 26 -8.42 13.75 7.66
CA ALA A 26 -7.62 14.42 6.66
C ALA A 26 -6.63 13.40 6.06
N MET A 27 -6.93 12.90 4.85
CA MET A 27 -6.12 11.86 4.20
C MET A 27 -6.00 10.61 5.11
N CYS A 28 -4.79 10.09 5.33
CA CYS A 28 -4.50 9.00 6.26
C CYS A 28 -4.25 9.45 7.71
N GLU A 29 -4.43 10.74 8.05
CA GLU A 29 -4.18 11.21 9.42
C GLU A 29 -5.21 10.64 10.41
N ARG A 30 -4.72 10.16 11.56
CA ARG A 30 -5.49 9.49 12.63
C ARG A 30 -6.18 8.18 12.24
N GLU A 31 -5.90 7.66 11.06
CA GLU A 31 -6.26 6.29 10.74
C GLU A 31 -5.33 5.36 11.53
N THR A 32 -5.88 4.66 12.53
CA THR A 32 -5.10 3.82 13.47
C THR A 32 -5.46 2.34 13.41
N THR A 33 -6.44 2.00 12.57
CA THR A 33 -6.85 0.63 12.31
C THR A 33 -6.94 0.42 10.80
N PRO A 34 -6.69 -0.80 10.30
CA PRO A 34 -6.95 -1.12 8.92
C PRO A 34 -8.44 -0.98 8.59
N ILE A 35 -8.77 -1.01 7.32
CA ILE A 35 -10.15 -1.20 6.86
C ILE A 35 -10.55 -2.64 7.22
N LEU A 36 -11.48 -2.79 8.15
CA LEU A 36 -11.93 -4.10 8.63
C LEU A 36 -13.06 -4.70 7.79
N ASN A 37 -13.83 -3.84 7.11
CA ASN A 37 -14.93 -4.27 6.26
C ASN A 37 -14.42 -4.55 4.84
N MET A 38 -14.13 -5.82 4.55
CA MET A 38 -13.68 -6.29 3.23
C MET A 38 -14.75 -6.24 2.14
N SER A 39 -15.99 -5.87 2.47
CA SER A 39 -17.07 -5.67 1.50
C SER A 39 -17.15 -4.24 0.98
N ILE A 40 -16.34 -3.30 1.50
CA ILE A 40 -16.28 -1.94 0.98
C ILE A 40 -15.53 -1.95 -0.35
N PRO A 41 -16.09 -1.35 -1.43
CA PRO A 41 -15.34 -1.13 -2.65
C PRO A 41 -14.20 -0.17 -2.36
N LEU A 42 -12.96 -0.57 -2.61
CA LEU A 42 -11.77 0.30 -2.52
C LEU A 42 -11.65 1.19 -3.78
N GLU A 43 -12.79 1.53 -4.39
CA GLU A 43 -12.90 2.30 -5.63
C GLU A 43 -12.48 3.76 -5.38
N GLY A 44 -11.20 4.04 -5.55
CA GLY A 44 -10.70 5.41 -5.48
C GLY A 44 -9.30 5.58 -4.96
N SER A 45 -8.76 4.59 -4.24
CA SER A 45 -7.43 4.70 -3.64
C SER A 45 -6.33 4.67 -4.70
N ASN A 46 -6.54 3.92 -5.79
CA ASN A 46 -5.51 3.59 -6.79
C ASN A 46 -6.05 3.42 -8.22
N ASP A 47 -5.21 3.69 -9.21
CA ASP A 47 -5.47 3.34 -10.61
C ASP A 47 -5.02 1.90 -10.90
N HIS A 48 -5.97 0.96 -10.84
CA HIS A 48 -5.72 -0.46 -11.04
C HIS A 48 -5.31 -0.81 -12.48
N ARG A 49 -5.43 0.10 -13.45
CA ARG A 49 -4.99 -0.16 -14.82
C ARG A 49 -3.49 -0.42 -14.91
N TYR A 50 -2.68 0.23 -14.07
CA TYR A 50 -1.24 -0.02 -14.01
C TYR A 50 -0.92 -1.43 -13.49
N PHE A 51 -1.69 -1.90 -12.50
CA PHE A 51 -1.62 -3.26 -12.00
C PHE A 51 -1.95 -4.26 -13.11
N GLU A 52 -3.08 -4.08 -13.80
CA GLU A 52 -3.51 -4.97 -14.87
C GLU A 52 -2.50 -5.03 -16.02
N ILE A 53 -1.89 -3.88 -16.38
CA ILE A 53 -0.85 -3.83 -17.41
C ILE A 53 0.39 -4.59 -16.95
N ALA A 54 0.86 -4.37 -15.72
CA ALA A 54 2.02 -5.06 -15.18
C ALA A 54 1.81 -6.57 -15.12
N GLU A 55 0.64 -7.00 -14.64
CA GLU A 55 0.26 -8.40 -14.59
C GLU A 55 0.25 -9.02 -16.00
N LYS A 56 -0.41 -8.37 -16.98
CA LYS A 56 -0.45 -8.86 -18.37
C LYS A 56 0.93 -8.97 -18.99
N VAL A 57 1.78 -7.96 -18.81
CA VAL A 57 3.15 -7.96 -19.34
C VAL A 57 3.93 -9.11 -18.74
N ILE A 58 3.92 -9.27 -17.42
CA ILE A 58 4.65 -10.31 -16.70
C ILE A 58 4.25 -11.72 -17.13
N HIS A 59 2.95 -11.98 -17.29
CA HIS A 59 2.46 -13.27 -17.79
C HIS A 59 2.85 -13.55 -19.24
N SER A 60 3.15 -12.51 -20.03
CA SER A 60 3.61 -12.65 -21.42
C SER A 60 5.13 -12.83 -21.57
N MET A 61 5.90 -12.71 -20.49
CA MET A 61 7.37 -12.77 -20.55
C MET A 61 7.88 -14.20 -20.74
N LYS A 62 8.93 -14.35 -21.56
CA LYS A 62 9.64 -15.63 -21.74
C LYS A 62 10.38 -16.06 -20.48
N THR A 63 10.90 -15.09 -19.74
CA THR A 63 11.56 -15.34 -18.45
C THR A 63 10.49 -15.46 -17.37
N PRO A 64 10.47 -16.54 -16.58
CA PRO A 64 9.48 -16.71 -15.52
C PRO A 64 9.71 -15.66 -14.43
N ILE A 65 8.70 -14.80 -14.21
CA ILE A 65 8.65 -13.84 -13.12
C ILE A 65 7.48 -14.22 -12.21
N ARG A 66 7.75 -14.30 -10.90
CA ARG A 66 6.70 -14.46 -9.89
C ARG A 66 6.11 -13.08 -9.61
N PHE A 67 4.84 -12.91 -9.96
CA PHE A 67 4.11 -11.69 -9.65
C PHE A 67 3.62 -11.73 -8.19
N LEU A 68 4.09 -10.79 -7.37
CA LEU A 68 3.67 -10.67 -5.99
C LEU A 68 2.57 -9.62 -5.91
N ASN A 69 1.31 -10.08 -5.91
CA ASN A 69 0.13 -9.21 -5.77
C ASN A 69 -0.03 -8.79 -4.31
N ILE A 70 0.40 -7.58 -3.99
CA ILE A 70 0.19 -6.95 -2.68
C ILE A 70 -0.76 -5.75 -2.74
N THR A 71 -1.37 -5.46 -3.88
CA THR A 71 -2.11 -4.21 -4.08
C THR A 71 -3.30 -4.15 -3.13
N THR A 72 -4.22 -5.10 -3.22
CA THR A 72 -5.44 -5.11 -2.42
C THR A 72 -5.15 -5.22 -0.92
N LEU A 73 -4.19 -6.06 -0.51
CA LEU A 73 -3.82 -6.17 0.92
C LEU A 73 -3.27 -4.84 1.46
N SER A 74 -2.56 -4.07 0.62
CA SER A 74 -1.99 -2.79 1.01
C SER A 74 -3.04 -1.69 1.06
N GLU A 75 -4.06 -1.74 0.21
CA GLU A 75 -5.21 -0.82 0.25
C GLU A 75 -6.06 -0.97 1.53
N TYR A 76 -6.04 -2.12 2.19
CA TYR A 76 -6.67 -2.26 3.50
C TYR A 76 -5.90 -1.54 4.62
N ARG A 77 -4.67 -1.11 4.38
CA ARG A 77 -3.72 -0.65 5.41
C ARG A 77 -3.57 0.87 5.48
N LYS A 78 -4.68 1.59 5.45
CA LYS A 78 -4.73 3.05 5.69
C LYS A 78 -4.04 3.51 6.98
N ASP A 79 -3.87 2.60 7.95
CA ASP A 79 -3.21 2.81 9.24
C ASP A 79 -1.69 2.75 9.23
N ALA A 80 -1.08 2.21 8.16
CA ALA A 80 0.34 1.87 8.17
C ALA A 80 1.26 2.98 7.63
N HIS A 81 0.71 4.15 7.33
CA HIS A 81 1.46 5.30 6.85
C HIS A 81 2.06 6.13 8.00
N PRO A 82 3.20 6.82 7.77
CA PRO A 82 3.75 7.78 8.72
C PRO A 82 2.82 8.97 8.97
N SER A 83 1.95 9.33 8.02
CA SER A 83 1.17 10.58 8.07
C SER A 83 2.12 11.77 8.31
N ILE A 84 1.87 12.62 9.29
CA ILE A 84 2.73 13.76 9.63
C ILE A 84 4.03 13.35 10.36
N TYR A 85 4.20 12.08 10.70
CA TYR A 85 5.30 11.57 11.52
C TYR A 85 6.47 10.99 10.70
N ASN A 86 6.55 11.29 9.40
CA ASN A 86 7.74 10.97 8.60
C ASN A 86 9.03 11.66 9.09
N LYS A 87 8.86 12.69 9.94
CA LYS A 87 9.87 13.35 10.78
C LYS A 87 9.17 13.88 12.03
N VAL A 88 9.91 14.45 12.98
CA VAL A 88 9.29 15.16 14.10
C VAL A 88 8.48 16.35 13.58
N PRO A 89 7.13 16.36 13.71
CA PRO A 89 6.32 17.38 13.07
C PRO A 89 6.35 18.69 13.86
N SER A 90 6.49 19.82 13.15
CA SER A 90 6.35 21.15 13.73
C SER A 90 4.89 21.43 14.14
N PRO A 91 4.63 22.44 15.00
CA PRO A 91 3.27 22.86 15.32
C PRO A 91 2.42 23.19 14.09
N GLU A 92 3.03 23.82 13.07
CA GLU A 92 2.36 24.11 11.79
C GLU A 92 1.95 22.82 11.07
N GLN A 93 2.83 21.82 11.06
CA GLN A 93 2.55 20.54 10.40
C GLN A 93 1.42 19.78 11.10
N LYS A 94 1.41 19.79 12.44
CA LYS A 94 0.31 19.22 13.24
C LYS A 94 -1.02 19.93 13.00
N ALA A 95 -0.99 21.23 12.71
CA ALA A 95 -2.19 22.02 12.46
C ALA A 95 -2.77 21.83 11.04
N ASN A 96 -1.99 21.31 10.09
CA ASN A 96 -2.43 21.13 8.70
C ASN A 96 -2.06 19.74 8.14
N PRO A 97 -2.65 18.66 8.68
CA PRO A 97 -2.36 17.30 8.24
C PRO A 97 -2.70 17.05 6.76
N ALA A 98 -3.68 17.76 6.20
CA ALA A 98 -4.04 17.65 4.77
C ALA A 98 -2.94 18.12 3.82
N LYS A 99 -2.01 18.96 4.29
CA LYS A 99 -0.86 19.43 3.50
C LYS A 99 0.40 18.60 3.75
N TYR A 100 0.54 18.06 4.95
CA TYR A 100 1.81 17.53 5.45
C TYR A 100 1.82 16.02 5.69
N SER A 101 0.68 15.33 5.56
CA SER A 101 0.64 13.88 5.72
C SER A 101 1.32 13.17 4.55
N ASP A 102 2.27 12.30 4.89
CA ASP A 102 2.82 11.30 3.99
C ASP A 102 1.93 10.06 4.02
N CYS A 103 1.12 9.89 2.98
CA CYS A 103 0.25 8.73 2.79
C CYS A 103 0.75 7.82 1.66
N ILE A 104 2.00 7.97 1.21
CA ILE A 104 2.61 7.10 0.20
C ILE A 104 3.55 6.09 0.85
N HIS A 105 4.42 6.57 1.74
CA HIS A 105 5.42 5.74 2.40
C HIS A 105 4.80 4.96 3.55
N TRP A 106 5.54 3.98 4.06
CA TRP A 106 5.07 3.10 5.11
C TRP A 106 5.96 3.20 6.35
N CYS A 107 5.35 3.11 7.52
CA CYS A 107 6.07 2.94 8.77
C CYS A 107 6.84 1.62 8.77
N VAL A 108 7.96 1.61 9.49
CA VAL A 108 8.74 0.41 9.81
C VAL A 108 8.98 0.36 11.32
N PRO A 109 8.70 -0.75 12.02
CA PRO A 109 8.03 -1.96 11.51
C PRO A 109 6.60 -1.68 11.04
N GLY A 110 6.09 -2.46 10.07
CA GLY A 110 4.79 -2.20 9.45
C GLY A 110 4.48 -3.04 8.22
N LEU A 111 3.67 -2.49 7.32
CA LEU A 111 3.21 -3.19 6.11
C LEU A 111 4.34 -3.77 5.22
N PRO A 112 5.49 -3.10 5.04
CA PRO A 112 6.60 -3.67 4.28
C PRO A 112 7.12 -5.00 4.83
N ASP A 113 6.95 -5.25 6.13
CA ASP A 113 7.36 -6.52 6.74
C ASP A 113 6.49 -7.68 6.20
N THR A 114 5.18 -7.48 6.06
CA THR A 114 4.27 -8.46 5.44
C THR A 114 4.66 -8.75 3.98
N TRP A 115 5.09 -7.74 3.22
CA TRP A 115 5.55 -7.96 1.85
C TRP A 115 6.83 -8.81 1.82
N ASN A 116 7.74 -8.57 2.76
CA ASN A 116 8.96 -9.35 2.91
C ASN A 116 8.67 -10.78 3.36
N GLU A 117 7.68 -11.00 4.23
CA GLU A 117 7.24 -12.34 4.62
C GLU A 117 6.67 -13.11 3.42
N LEU A 118 5.81 -12.49 2.60
CA LEU A 118 5.30 -13.12 1.40
C LEU A 118 6.44 -13.46 0.43
N LEU A 119 7.36 -12.53 0.19
CA LEU A 119 8.54 -12.76 -0.63
C LEU A 119 9.39 -13.91 -0.08
N TYR A 120 9.61 -13.95 1.23
CA TYR A 120 10.35 -15.01 1.91
C TYR A 120 9.72 -16.38 1.65
N VAL A 121 8.39 -16.50 1.80
CA VAL A 121 7.67 -17.74 1.48
C VAL A 121 7.91 -18.14 0.02
N TYR A 122 7.84 -17.23 -0.95
CA TYR A 122 8.11 -17.60 -2.34
C TYR A 122 9.56 -18.02 -2.60
N ILE A 123 10.51 -17.55 -1.80
CA ILE A 123 11.93 -17.91 -1.92
C ILE A 123 12.16 -19.29 -1.27
N THR A 124 11.57 -19.55 -0.10
CA THR A 124 11.81 -20.79 0.65
C THR A 124 10.93 -21.95 0.22
N ASN A 125 9.74 -21.67 -0.34
CA ASN A 125 8.79 -22.68 -0.81
C ASN A 125 9.11 -23.13 -2.26
N GLN A 126 10.41 -23.18 -2.61
CA GLN A 126 10.92 -23.69 -3.89
C GLN A 126 11.29 -25.18 -3.86
N TYR A 127 10.70 -25.94 -2.93
CA TYR A 127 10.75 -27.41 -2.88
C TYR A 127 9.37 -27.99 -3.20
#